data_AF-A0A955C3Y5-F1
#
_entry.id   AF-A0A955C3Y5-F1
#
_cell.length_a   1.000
_cell.length_b   1.000
_cell.length_c   1.000
_cell.angle_alpha   90.00
_cell.angle_beta   90.00
_cell.angle_gamma   90.00
#
_symmetry.space_group_name_H-M   'P 1'
#
loop_
_entity.id
_entity.type
_entity.pdbx_description
1 polymer ?
#
loop_
_entity_poly.entity_id
_entity_poly.type
_entity_poly.pdbx_seq_one_letter_code
_entity_poly.pdbx_strand_id
1 'polypeptide(L)'
;AKTYRPQELLTQANAILGQGQLSLAKYLWIAASEDQPQLDVHDIEAFFTHMLRRVYWPRDLHFQTCTTIDTLDYSGAGLNEGSKVVIAAVGEPRRALPTELPTGLTLPDGFRDPHIVMPGVLAVAGPRMAAEATRVDDAPDRFCRHFTRDDAINEFPLVVLVDDSDFVARSLDNFVWTTFTRSNPAADIHGIEASIHDKHWGCRGSLVIDARSKPHHAPALVEDPEISARVDALAASGGPLHGIL
;
A
#
# COMPACT_ATOMS: atom_id res chain seq x y z
N ALA A 1 15.61 26.31 -11.62
CA ALA A 1 16.41 25.72 -10.52
C ALA A 1 15.90 24.31 -10.30
N LYS A 2 16.74 23.30 -10.05
CA LYS A 2 16.24 21.95 -9.74
C LYS A 2 15.43 22.00 -8.45
N THR A 3 14.18 21.57 -8.51
CA THR A 3 13.25 21.63 -7.39
C THR A 3 13.44 20.40 -6.51
N TYR A 4 13.63 20.61 -5.20
CA TYR A 4 13.85 19.53 -4.22
C TYR A 4 12.67 19.35 -3.25
N ARG A 5 11.53 20.01 -3.50
CA ARG A 5 10.35 20.00 -2.64
C ARG A 5 9.07 19.96 -3.48
N PRO A 6 7.99 19.30 -3.04
CA PRO A 6 6.78 19.11 -3.86
C PRO A 6 6.13 20.38 -4.46
N GLN A 7 6.27 21.55 -3.82
CA GLN A 7 5.75 22.84 -4.31
C GLN A 7 4.29 22.73 -4.82
N GLU A 8 4.05 23.01 -6.10
CA GLU A 8 2.73 23.05 -6.73
C GLU A 8 2.04 21.67 -6.79
N LEU A 9 2.77 20.57 -6.62
CA LEU A 9 2.19 19.23 -6.50
C LEU A 9 1.17 19.15 -5.37
N LEU A 10 1.41 19.83 -4.24
CA LEU A 10 0.46 19.81 -3.12
C LEU A 10 -0.79 20.63 -3.42
N THR A 11 -0.68 21.70 -4.23
CA THR A 11 -1.84 22.43 -4.72
C THR A 11 -2.70 21.54 -5.61
N GLN A 12 -2.06 20.81 -6.55
CA GLN A 12 -2.77 19.86 -7.41
C GLN A 12 -3.38 18.70 -6.62
N ALA A 13 -2.65 18.18 -5.63
CA ALA A 13 -3.16 17.11 -4.77
C ALA A 13 -4.42 17.54 -3.99
N ASN A 14 -4.43 18.77 -3.45
CA ASN A 14 -5.61 19.32 -2.80
C ASN A 14 -6.77 19.54 -3.77
N ALA A 15 -6.50 19.96 -5.01
CA ALA A 15 -7.53 20.12 -6.04
C ALA A 15 -8.17 18.76 -6.40
N ILE A 16 -7.34 17.74 -6.62
CA ILE A 16 -7.79 16.35 -6.90
C ILE A 16 -8.65 15.84 -5.74
N LEU A 17 -8.13 15.90 -4.52
CA LEU A 17 -8.85 15.41 -3.33
C LEU A 17 -10.05 16.30 -2.94
N GLY A 18 -10.21 17.47 -3.55
CA GLY A 18 -11.37 18.35 -3.37
C GLY A 18 -12.47 18.18 -4.42
N GLN A 19 -12.28 17.33 -5.44
CA GLN A 19 -13.13 17.31 -6.64
C GLN A 19 -13.93 16.02 -6.80
N GLY A 20 -15.25 16.11 -6.61
CA GLY A 20 -16.21 15.06 -6.99
C GLY A 20 -15.84 13.68 -6.46
N GLN A 21 -15.86 12.66 -7.32
CA GLN A 21 -15.50 11.28 -6.95
C GLN A 21 -14.02 11.11 -6.58
N LEU A 22 -13.12 11.97 -7.07
CA LEU A 22 -11.69 11.89 -6.76
C LEU A 22 -11.42 12.17 -5.27
N SER A 23 -12.31 12.92 -4.61
CA SER A 23 -12.24 13.18 -3.16
C SER A 23 -12.38 11.92 -2.30
N LEU A 24 -12.90 10.82 -2.85
CA LEU A 24 -13.06 9.56 -2.14
C LEU A 24 -11.74 8.79 -2.02
N ALA A 25 -10.74 9.07 -2.86
CA ALA A 25 -9.43 8.42 -2.82
C ALA A 25 -8.75 8.64 -1.45
N LYS A 26 -8.13 7.58 -0.91
CA LYS A 26 -7.37 7.63 0.35
C LYS A 26 -5.85 7.64 0.17
N TYR A 27 -5.36 7.11 -0.94
CA TYR A 27 -3.96 7.23 -1.34
C TYR A 27 -3.89 8.06 -2.62
N LEU A 28 -3.09 9.12 -2.60
CA LEU A 28 -2.74 9.87 -3.80
C LEU A 28 -1.23 9.90 -3.94
N TRP A 29 -0.72 9.11 -4.87
CA TRP A 29 0.66 9.18 -5.32
C TRP A 29 0.75 10.22 -6.44
N ILE A 30 1.64 11.20 -6.30
CA ILE A 30 1.77 12.28 -7.27
C ILE A 30 3.23 12.62 -7.54
N ALA A 31 3.58 12.74 -8.82
CA ALA A 31 4.91 13.07 -9.30
C ALA A 31 4.90 14.38 -10.10
N ALA A 32 6.04 15.05 -10.18
CA ALA A 32 6.24 16.16 -11.11
C ALA A 32 6.46 15.63 -12.54
N SER A 33 5.67 16.14 -13.49
CA SER A 33 5.76 15.75 -14.90
C SER A 33 7.14 16.05 -15.49
N GLU A 34 7.78 17.12 -15.02
CA GLU A 34 9.10 17.58 -15.43
C GLU A 34 10.21 16.56 -15.14
N ASP A 35 10.02 15.67 -14.15
CA ASP A 35 11.02 14.66 -13.79
C ASP A 35 11.04 13.47 -14.77
N GLN A 36 9.91 13.21 -15.45
CA GLN A 36 9.79 12.19 -16.50
C GLN A 36 8.55 12.45 -17.38
N PRO A 37 8.65 13.30 -18.43
CA PRO A 37 7.49 13.73 -19.21
C PRO A 37 6.75 12.62 -19.99
N GLN A 38 7.41 11.48 -20.18
CA GLN A 38 6.87 10.30 -20.88
C GLN A 38 6.31 9.26 -19.90
N LEU A 39 6.25 9.56 -18.59
CA LEU A 39 5.70 8.65 -17.59
C LEU A 39 4.19 8.51 -17.80
N ASP A 40 3.72 7.28 -17.99
CA ASP A 40 2.30 6.97 -18.05
C ASP A 40 1.82 6.47 -16.69
N VAL A 41 0.73 7.05 -16.18
CA VAL A 41 0.10 6.63 -14.92
C VAL A 41 -0.67 5.32 -15.06
N HIS A 42 -0.97 4.89 -16.30
CA HIS A 42 -1.57 3.59 -16.58
C HIS A 42 -0.55 2.44 -16.56
N ASP A 43 0.74 2.74 -16.67
CA ASP A 43 1.81 1.77 -16.37
C ASP A 43 2.15 1.84 -14.87
N ILE A 44 1.39 1.04 -14.11
CA ILE A 44 1.46 1.01 -12.65
C ILE A 44 2.89 0.72 -12.17
N GLU A 45 3.58 -0.24 -12.78
CA GLU A 45 4.94 -0.63 -12.36
C GLU A 45 5.94 0.50 -12.63
N ALA A 46 5.89 1.11 -13.82
CA ALA A 46 6.77 2.21 -14.17
C ALA A 46 6.52 3.42 -13.26
N PHE A 47 5.25 3.71 -12.95
CA PHE A 47 4.86 4.81 -12.06
C PHE A 47 5.33 4.58 -10.62
N PHE A 48 5.09 3.40 -10.03
CA PHE A 48 5.61 3.08 -8.70
C PHE A 48 7.14 3.07 -8.66
N THR A 49 7.80 2.53 -9.69
CA THR A 49 9.27 2.59 -9.83
C THR A 49 9.77 4.03 -9.85
N HIS A 50 9.11 4.91 -10.61
CA HIS A 50 9.44 6.33 -10.67
C HIS A 50 9.33 6.99 -9.29
N MET A 51 8.24 6.75 -8.58
CA MET A 51 7.96 7.28 -7.24
C MET A 51 8.97 6.78 -6.21
N LEU A 52 9.14 5.46 -6.09
CA LEU A 52 9.96 4.81 -5.07
C LEU A 52 11.45 5.12 -5.20
N ARG A 53 11.93 5.43 -6.42
CA ARG A 53 13.29 5.92 -6.63
C ARG A 53 13.53 7.32 -6.06
N ARG A 54 12.49 8.14 -5.90
CA ARG A 54 12.61 9.58 -5.58
C ARG A 54 12.11 9.95 -4.19
N VAL A 55 11.11 9.24 -3.71
CA VAL A 55 10.39 9.59 -2.48
C VAL A 55 11.32 9.65 -1.27
N TYR A 56 11.08 10.63 -0.41
CA TYR A 56 11.79 10.82 0.84
C TYR A 56 10.78 10.89 1.99
N TRP A 57 10.61 9.76 2.67
CA TRP A 57 9.57 9.54 3.66
C TRP A 57 9.50 10.60 4.78
N PRO A 58 10.61 11.21 5.27
CA PRO A 58 10.54 12.29 6.25
C PRO A 58 9.90 13.60 5.75
N ARG A 59 9.57 13.71 4.46
CA ARG A 59 9.10 14.96 3.83
C ARG A 59 7.86 14.77 2.96
N ASP A 60 7.81 13.66 2.23
CA ASP A 60 6.91 13.50 1.09
C ASP A 60 5.55 12.86 1.48
N LEU A 61 5.31 12.68 2.78
CA LEU A 61 4.07 12.09 3.32
C LEU A 61 3.18 13.17 3.93
N HIS A 62 2.03 13.41 3.33
CA HIS A 62 1.09 14.45 3.77
C HIS A 62 -0.25 13.83 4.16
N PHE A 63 -0.43 13.63 5.46
CA PHE A 63 -1.64 13.02 6.01
C PHE A 63 -2.76 14.04 6.19
N GLN A 64 -3.98 13.62 5.82
CA GLN A 64 -5.23 14.20 6.27
C GLN A 64 -5.91 13.18 7.18
N THR A 65 -5.86 13.43 8.48
CA THR A 65 -6.42 12.53 9.50
C THR A 65 -7.83 12.96 9.88
N CYS A 66 -8.65 12.01 10.35
CA CYS A 66 -10.03 12.27 10.79
C CYS A 66 -10.89 12.92 9.69
N THR A 67 -10.90 12.30 8.51
CA THR A 67 -11.64 12.78 7.33
C THR A 67 -12.72 11.79 6.92
N THR A 68 -13.57 12.24 5.99
CA THR A 68 -14.61 11.42 5.40
C THR A 68 -14.05 10.61 4.23
N ILE A 69 -14.39 9.32 4.18
CA ILE A 69 -13.98 8.39 3.12
C ILE A 69 -15.21 7.73 2.49
N ASP A 70 -14.98 6.91 1.46
CA ASP A 70 -16.05 6.18 0.77
C ASP A 70 -16.84 5.27 1.72
N THR A 71 -18.16 5.19 1.52
CA THR A 71 -19.08 4.40 2.36
C THR A 71 -18.80 2.89 2.32
N LEU A 72 -18.19 2.39 1.24
CA LEU A 72 -17.82 0.99 1.07
C LEU A 72 -16.36 0.73 1.48
N ASP A 73 -15.65 1.74 1.99
CA ASP A 73 -14.33 1.55 2.57
C ASP A 73 -14.45 1.10 4.04
N TYR A 74 -14.30 -0.20 4.24
CA TYR A 74 -14.35 -0.83 5.56
C TYR A 74 -13.00 -0.85 6.30
N SER A 75 -11.97 -0.15 5.81
CA SER A 75 -10.66 -0.08 6.51
C SER A 75 -10.62 0.94 7.65
N GLY A 76 -11.60 1.83 7.71
CA GLY A 76 -11.74 2.86 8.74
C GLY A 76 -12.32 2.36 10.07
N ALA A 77 -12.25 3.21 11.10
CA ALA A 77 -12.79 2.90 12.44
C ALA A 77 -14.32 3.03 12.54
N GLY A 78 -14.96 3.61 11.52
CA GLY A 78 -16.38 3.91 11.50
C GLY A 78 -16.89 4.15 10.08
N LEU A 79 -18.22 4.20 9.92
CA LEU A 79 -18.85 4.46 8.63
C LEU A 79 -18.47 5.87 8.15
N ASN A 80 -17.93 5.97 6.94
CA ASN A 80 -17.45 7.23 6.36
C ASN A 80 -16.35 7.92 7.18
N GLU A 81 -15.61 7.20 8.03
CA GLU A 81 -14.51 7.77 8.82
C GLU A 81 -13.19 7.12 8.45
N GLY A 82 -12.18 7.94 8.19
CA GLY A 82 -10.83 7.43 7.96
C GLY A 82 -9.79 8.52 7.79
N SER A 83 -8.82 8.26 6.94
CA SER A 83 -7.72 9.17 6.65
C SER A 83 -7.30 9.06 5.19
N LYS A 84 -6.55 10.07 4.75
CA LYS A 84 -5.94 10.13 3.42
C LYS A 84 -4.46 10.43 3.57
N VAL A 85 -3.66 9.98 2.61
CA VAL A 85 -2.26 10.36 2.49
C VAL A 85 -1.95 10.76 1.05
N VAL A 86 -1.30 11.90 0.90
CA VAL A 86 -0.65 12.30 -0.36
C VAL A 86 0.83 11.96 -0.25
N ILE A 87 1.34 11.24 -1.24
CA ILE A 87 2.75 10.87 -1.38
C ILE A 87 3.28 11.64 -2.58
N ALA A 88 4.02 12.72 -2.33
CA ALA A 88 4.45 13.66 -3.36
C ALA A 88 5.96 13.58 -3.59
N ALA A 89 6.38 12.89 -4.65
CA ALA A 89 7.80 12.70 -4.97
C ALA A 89 8.24 13.65 -6.09
N VAL A 90 9.43 14.24 -5.95
CA VAL A 90 10.00 15.18 -6.93
C VAL A 90 11.52 15.11 -6.96
N GLY A 91 12.10 15.40 -8.11
CA GLY A 91 13.52 15.57 -8.36
C GLY A 91 14.19 14.30 -8.90
N GLU A 92 15.51 14.29 -8.79
CA GLU A 92 16.34 13.18 -9.29
C GLU A 92 16.13 11.90 -8.46
N PRO A 93 16.28 10.71 -9.08
CA PRO A 93 16.38 9.44 -8.35
C PRO A 93 17.41 9.51 -7.22
N ARG A 94 17.02 9.05 -6.03
CA ARG A 94 17.82 9.03 -4.80
C ARG A 94 18.34 7.65 -4.44
N ARG A 95 17.76 6.61 -5.02
CA ARG A 95 18.10 5.20 -4.77
C ARG A 95 17.89 4.33 -6.01
N ALA A 96 18.57 3.19 -6.04
CA ALA A 96 18.18 2.04 -6.86
C ALA A 96 17.08 1.24 -6.14
N LEU A 97 16.35 0.41 -6.88
CA LEU A 97 15.33 -0.46 -6.31
C LEU A 97 15.79 -1.91 -6.44
N PRO A 98 15.88 -2.68 -5.33
CA PRO A 98 16.31 -4.06 -5.37
C PRO A 98 15.30 -4.96 -6.08
N THR A 99 15.83 -5.98 -6.76
CA THR A 99 15.06 -7.05 -7.45
C THR A 99 15.33 -8.43 -6.87
N GLU A 100 16.16 -8.50 -5.82
CA GLU A 100 16.55 -9.72 -5.13
C GLU A 100 16.49 -9.48 -3.62
N LEU A 101 16.22 -10.53 -2.85
CA LEU A 101 16.16 -10.42 -1.40
C LEU A 101 17.57 -10.26 -0.83
N PRO A 102 17.75 -9.47 0.25
CA PRO A 102 19.05 -9.34 0.89
C PRO A 102 19.46 -10.70 1.46
N THR A 103 20.73 -11.07 1.25
CA THR A 103 21.26 -12.31 1.82
C THR A 103 21.22 -12.23 3.34
N GLY A 104 20.62 -13.24 3.98
CA GLY A 104 20.54 -13.31 5.44
C GLY A 104 19.51 -12.37 6.06
N LEU A 105 18.51 -11.89 5.30
CA LEU A 105 17.38 -11.16 5.87
C LEU A 105 16.69 -11.99 6.97
N THR A 106 16.75 -11.51 8.20
CA THR A 106 16.03 -12.08 9.34
C THR A 106 14.79 -11.25 9.63
N LEU A 107 13.66 -11.93 9.83
CA LEU A 107 12.39 -11.30 10.19
C LEU A 107 12.09 -11.54 11.68
N PRO A 108 11.36 -10.61 12.34
CA PRO A 108 10.94 -10.80 13.72
C PRO A 108 9.92 -11.94 13.86
N ASP A 109 9.79 -12.49 15.07
CA ASP A 109 8.87 -13.59 15.35
C ASP A 109 7.42 -13.30 14.87
N GLY A 110 6.84 -14.29 14.20
CA GLY A 110 5.51 -14.25 13.61
C GLY A 110 5.46 -13.66 12.19
N PHE A 111 6.56 -13.09 11.70
CA PHE A 111 6.71 -12.62 10.32
C PHE A 111 7.52 -13.61 9.50
N ARG A 112 7.10 -13.86 8.26
CA ARG A 112 7.71 -14.89 7.40
C ARG A 112 7.48 -14.61 5.92
N ASP A 113 8.03 -15.49 5.09
CA ASP A 113 7.77 -15.59 3.65
C ASP A 113 7.93 -14.23 2.93
N PRO A 114 9.10 -13.57 2.98
CA PRO A 114 9.30 -12.32 2.25
C PRO A 114 9.28 -12.57 0.74
N HIS A 115 8.42 -11.85 0.01
CA HIS A 115 8.33 -11.92 -1.46
C HIS A 115 8.44 -10.53 -2.08
N ILE A 116 9.24 -10.42 -3.14
CA ILE A 116 9.34 -9.18 -3.92
C ILE A 116 8.14 -9.11 -4.85
N VAL A 117 7.37 -8.03 -4.75
CA VAL A 117 6.21 -7.79 -5.60
C VAL A 117 6.63 -7.18 -6.93
N MET A 118 7.50 -6.18 -6.85
CA MET A 118 8.11 -5.43 -7.95
C MET A 118 9.39 -4.77 -7.41
N PRO A 119 10.27 -4.21 -8.25
CA PRO A 119 11.49 -3.55 -7.77
C PRO A 119 11.19 -2.56 -6.63
N GLY A 120 11.80 -2.78 -5.46
CA GLY A 120 11.66 -1.91 -4.29
C GLY A 120 10.38 -2.06 -3.45
N VAL A 121 9.53 -3.05 -3.73
CA VAL A 121 8.36 -3.40 -2.92
C VAL A 121 8.50 -4.82 -2.38
N LEU A 122 8.49 -4.95 -1.05
CA LEU A 122 8.57 -6.23 -0.35
C LEU A 122 7.23 -6.54 0.36
N ALA A 123 6.62 -7.68 0.07
CA ALA A 123 5.51 -8.22 0.84
C ALA A 123 6.02 -9.20 1.90
N VAL A 124 5.50 -9.10 3.13
CA VAL A 124 5.86 -9.99 4.23
C VAL A 124 4.60 -10.51 4.90
N ALA A 125 4.50 -11.83 5.05
CA ALA A 125 3.38 -12.43 5.78
C ALA A 125 3.53 -12.15 7.28
N GLY A 126 2.53 -11.49 7.87
CA GLY A 126 2.50 -11.17 9.30
C GLY A 126 1.61 -12.10 10.12
N PRO A 127 1.63 -11.97 11.46
CA PRO A 127 0.72 -12.72 12.32
C PRO A 127 -0.72 -12.28 12.09
N ARG A 128 -1.66 -13.23 12.12
CA ARG A 128 -3.09 -12.94 11.95
C ARG A 128 -3.59 -12.05 13.09
N MET A 129 -4.38 -11.02 12.76
CA MET A 129 -5.08 -10.24 13.76
C MET A 129 -6.12 -11.09 14.49
N ALA A 130 -6.08 -11.07 15.83
CA ALA A 130 -7.05 -11.80 16.64
C ALA A 130 -8.43 -11.11 16.60
N ALA A 131 -9.49 -11.91 16.44
CA ALA A 131 -10.87 -11.41 16.29
C ALA A 131 -11.43 -10.74 17.57
N GLU A 132 -10.91 -11.10 18.74
CA GLU A 132 -11.40 -10.69 20.06
C GLU A 132 -10.36 -9.87 20.83
N ALA A 133 -9.41 -9.25 20.12
CA ALA A 133 -8.30 -8.56 20.78
C ALA A 133 -8.82 -7.36 21.59
N THR A 134 -8.85 -7.51 22.92
CA THR A 134 -8.98 -6.40 23.88
C THR A 134 -7.73 -5.51 23.91
N ARG A 135 -6.67 -5.92 23.20
CA ARG A 135 -5.40 -5.21 23.06
C ARG A 135 -5.25 -4.69 21.64
N VAL A 136 -4.70 -3.49 21.52
CA VAL A 136 -4.22 -2.92 20.26
C VAL A 136 -3.21 -3.90 19.65
N ASP A 137 -3.36 -4.24 18.37
CA ASP A 137 -2.38 -5.07 17.67
C ASP A 137 -1.06 -4.30 17.53
N ASP A 138 0.00 -4.83 18.14
CA ASP A 138 1.33 -4.23 18.16
C ASP A 138 2.27 -4.82 17.10
N ALA A 139 1.80 -5.74 16.26
CA ALA A 139 2.65 -6.46 15.33
C ALA A 139 3.40 -5.53 14.35
N PRO A 140 2.78 -4.53 13.68
CA PRO A 140 3.50 -3.65 12.76
C PRO A 140 4.58 -2.82 13.48
N ASP A 141 4.30 -2.39 14.71
CA ASP A 141 5.26 -1.69 15.55
C ASP A 141 6.42 -2.58 15.97
N ARG A 142 6.15 -3.85 16.33
CA ARG A 142 7.19 -4.84 16.63
C ARG A 142 8.06 -5.10 15.40
N PHE A 143 7.44 -5.18 14.22
CA PHE A 143 8.16 -5.29 12.95
C PHE A 143 9.11 -4.10 12.76
N CYS A 144 8.60 -2.88 12.87
CA CYS A 144 9.40 -1.68 12.67
C CYS A 144 10.53 -1.53 13.70
N ARG A 145 10.31 -1.91 14.96
CA ARG A 145 11.32 -1.84 16.04
C ARG A 145 12.42 -2.91 15.92
N HIS A 146 12.19 -3.98 15.17
CA HIS A 146 13.21 -5.00 14.93
C HIS A 146 14.35 -4.47 14.06
N PHE A 147 14.07 -3.48 13.22
CA PHE A 147 15.03 -2.92 12.28
C PHE A 147 15.46 -1.50 12.69
N THR A 148 16.69 -1.17 12.32
CA THR A 148 17.26 0.17 12.26
C THR A 148 17.35 0.58 10.79
N ARG A 149 17.66 1.86 10.51
CA ARG A 149 17.79 2.33 9.11
C ARG A 149 18.94 1.69 8.33
N ASP A 150 19.92 1.10 9.02
CA ASP A 150 21.13 0.54 8.43
C ASP A 150 20.95 -0.94 8.04
N ASP A 151 19.82 -1.56 8.42
CA ASP A 151 19.49 -2.93 8.04
C ASP A 151 19.11 -3.03 6.56
N ALA A 152 19.49 -4.14 5.92
CA ALA A 152 19.37 -4.34 4.47
C ALA A 152 17.90 -4.34 3.96
N ILE A 153 16.91 -4.57 4.82
CA ILE A 153 15.50 -4.44 4.44
C ILE A 153 15.16 -3.03 3.93
N ASN A 154 15.88 -2.00 4.41
CA ASN A 154 15.67 -0.60 4.02
C ASN A 154 16.09 -0.29 2.58
N GLU A 155 16.73 -1.22 1.88
CA GLU A 155 16.91 -1.14 0.43
C GLU A 155 15.55 -1.19 -0.30
N PHE A 156 14.54 -1.85 0.29
CA PHE A 156 13.16 -1.80 -0.18
C PHE A 156 12.47 -0.57 0.44
N PRO A 157 12.24 0.53 -0.31
CA PRO A 157 11.62 1.72 0.25
C PRO A 157 10.19 1.48 0.77
N LEU A 158 9.48 0.47 0.26
CA LEU A 158 8.14 0.09 0.67
C LEU A 158 8.11 -1.39 1.10
N VAL A 159 7.63 -1.64 2.32
CA VAL A 159 7.29 -2.96 2.83
C VAL A 159 5.79 -3.02 3.10
N VAL A 160 5.13 -4.12 2.75
CA VAL A 160 3.72 -4.35 3.03
C VAL A 160 3.57 -5.61 3.87
N LEU A 161 2.91 -5.48 5.02
CA LEU A 161 2.54 -6.59 5.88
C LEU A 161 1.19 -7.13 5.43
N VAL A 162 1.10 -8.43 5.16
CA VAL A 162 -0.08 -9.06 4.55
C VAL A 162 -0.36 -10.42 5.20
N ASP A 163 -1.54 -10.99 4.93
CA ASP A 163 -1.86 -12.35 5.39
C ASP A 163 -1.13 -13.42 4.57
N ASP A 164 -0.98 -13.18 3.25
CA ASP A 164 -0.36 -14.07 2.26
C ASP A 164 0.51 -13.24 1.30
N SER A 165 1.82 -13.29 1.50
CA SER A 165 2.80 -12.54 0.72
C SER A 165 3.07 -13.16 -0.65
N ASP A 166 2.93 -14.48 -0.80
CA ASP A 166 3.05 -15.14 -2.10
C ASP A 166 1.89 -14.72 -3.01
N PHE A 167 0.65 -14.74 -2.53
CA PHE A 167 -0.52 -14.27 -3.29
C PHE A 167 -0.33 -12.82 -3.77
N VAL A 168 0.11 -11.94 -2.87
CA VAL A 168 0.33 -10.52 -3.14
C VAL A 168 1.41 -10.29 -4.19
N ALA A 169 2.47 -11.11 -4.21
CA ALA A 169 3.57 -10.99 -5.15
C ALA A 169 3.29 -11.58 -6.55
N ARG A 170 2.23 -12.37 -6.73
CA ARG A 170 1.89 -12.99 -8.02
C ARG A 170 1.50 -12.00 -9.11
N SER A 171 0.96 -10.84 -8.76
CA SER A 171 0.59 -9.80 -9.72
C SER A 171 0.52 -8.42 -9.09
N LEU A 172 0.71 -7.38 -9.90
CA LEU A 172 0.52 -5.99 -9.47
C LEU A 172 -0.92 -5.72 -9.04
N ASP A 173 -1.91 -6.36 -9.68
CA ASP A 173 -3.31 -6.23 -9.31
C ASP A 173 -3.57 -6.74 -7.89
N ASN A 174 -3.00 -7.90 -7.52
CA ASN A 174 -3.11 -8.44 -6.18
C ASN A 174 -2.48 -7.50 -5.14
N PHE A 175 -1.32 -6.91 -5.48
CA PHE A 175 -0.66 -5.91 -4.64
C PHE A 175 -1.52 -4.65 -4.47
N VAL A 176 -1.92 -4.00 -5.55
CA VAL A 176 -2.70 -2.75 -5.49
C VAL A 176 -4.01 -2.98 -4.75
N TRP A 177 -4.72 -4.07 -5.07
CA TRP A 177 -5.96 -4.44 -4.39
C TRP A 177 -5.71 -4.69 -2.91
N THR A 178 -4.82 -5.59 -2.54
CA THR A 178 -4.60 -5.97 -1.13
C THR A 178 -4.11 -4.78 -0.31
N THR A 179 -3.07 -4.09 -0.78
CA THR A 179 -2.42 -3.01 -0.04
C THR A 179 -3.35 -1.83 0.18
N PHE A 180 -4.02 -1.36 -0.87
CA PHE A 180 -4.77 -0.11 -0.79
C PHE A 180 -6.25 -0.31 -0.46
N THR A 181 -6.84 -1.50 -0.56
CA THR A 181 -8.22 -1.69 -0.06
C THR A 181 -8.27 -2.03 1.42
N ARG A 182 -7.23 -2.66 1.97
CA ARG A 182 -7.19 -3.15 3.37
C ARG A 182 -6.49 -2.22 4.36
N SER A 183 -6.07 -1.04 3.93
CA SER A 183 -5.36 -0.09 4.80
C SER A 183 -6.02 1.28 4.85
N ASN A 184 -6.11 1.84 6.04
CA ASN A 184 -6.47 3.21 6.35
C ASN A 184 -5.18 3.99 6.69
N PRO A 185 -4.75 4.97 5.85
CA PRO A 185 -3.40 5.52 5.88
C PRO A 185 -2.83 5.87 7.27
N ALA A 186 -3.55 6.65 8.08
CA ALA A 186 -3.08 7.12 9.38
C ALA A 186 -3.03 6.03 10.46
N ALA A 187 -3.79 4.94 10.29
CA ALA A 187 -3.84 3.83 11.23
C ALA A 187 -2.88 2.70 10.84
N ASP A 188 -2.67 2.50 9.54
CA ASP A 188 -1.98 1.33 8.99
C ASP A 188 -0.62 1.65 8.34
N ILE A 189 -0.22 2.93 8.25
CA ILE A 189 1.13 3.31 7.81
C ILE A 189 2.04 3.47 9.03
N HIS A 190 3.06 2.62 9.07
CA HIS A 190 4.16 2.63 10.00
C HIS A 190 5.47 2.90 9.25
N GLY A 191 6.59 2.94 9.97
CA GLY A 191 7.89 3.02 9.32
C GLY A 191 9.04 2.73 10.25
N ILE A 192 10.11 2.20 9.67
CA ILE A 192 11.35 1.93 10.39
C ILE A 192 11.99 3.26 10.79
N GLU A 193 12.23 3.43 12.09
CA GLU A 193 12.61 4.70 12.70
C GLU A 193 11.66 5.87 12.36
N ALA A 194 10.36 5.62 12.49
CA ALA A 194 9.34 6.66 12.40
C ALA A 194 9.55 7.76 13.45
N SER A 195 9.24 9.00 13.08
CA SER A 195 9.30 10.17 13.95
C SER A 195 8.32 11.25 13.51
N ILE A 196 7.97 12.14 14.43
CA ILE A 196 7.21 13.35 14.15
C ILE A 196 8.13 14.54 14.38
N HIS A 197 8.31 15.37 13.35
CA HIS A 197 8.94 16.68 13.48
C HIS A 197 7.85 17.75 13.40
N ASP A 198 7.64 18.48 14.49
CA ASP A 198 6.50 19.37 14.68
C ASP A 198 5.15 18.63 14.50
N LYS A 199 4.53 18.77 13.34
CA LYS A 199 3.25 18.13 12.96
C LYS A 199 3.39 17.26 11.71
N HIS A 200 4.62 16.96 11.30
CA HIS A 200 4.90 16.18 10.11
C HIS A 200 5.45 14.81 10.50
N TRP A 201 4.72 13.76 10.14
CA TRP A 201 5.11 12.38 10.37
C TRP A 201 5.92 11.86 9.18
N GLY A 202 6.95 11.06 9.47
CA GLY A 202 7.69 10.30 8.45
C GLY A 202 8.60 9.26 9.09
N CYS A 203 9.34 8.53 8.27
CA CYS A 203 10.30 7.51 8.72
C CYS A 203 11.63 7.62 7.99
N ARG A 204 12.70 7.07 8.56
CA ARG A 204 14.04 7.16 7.97
C ARG A 204 14.46 5.88 7.24
N GLY A 205 13.88 4.74 7.63
CA GLY A 205 13.98 3.48 6.92
C GLY A 205 12.81 3.28 5.95
N SER A 206 12.42 2.02 5.71
CA SER A 206 11.26 1.69 4.86
C SER A 206 9.95 2.23 5.43
N LEU A 207 9.07 2.65 4.53
CA LEU A 207 7.65 2.81 4.84
C LEU A 207 7.04 1.42 4.95
N VAL A 208 6.25 1.17 5.99
CA VAL A 208 5.61 -0.11 6.25
C VAL A 208 4.10 0.08 6.22
N ILE A 209 3.39 -0.61 5.33
CA ILE A 209 1.91 -0.56 5.27
C ILE A 209 1.35 -1.87 5.81
N ASP A 210 0.52 -1.80 6.85
CA ASP A 210 -0.23 -2.96 7.33
C ASP A 210 -1.50 -3.17 6.52
N ALA A 211 -1.45 -4.15 5.61
CA ALA A 211 -2.57 -4.57 4.77
C ALA A 211 -3.11 -5.97 5.15
N ARG A 212 -2.78 -6.46 6.34
CA ARG A 212 -3.42 -7.67 6.91
C ARG A 212 -4.92 -7.44 7.09
N SER A 213 -5.69 -8.52 7.03
CA SER A 213 -7.14 -8.48 7.22
C SER A 213 -7.50 -8.12 8.66
N LYS A 214 -8.31 -7.07 8.86
CA LYS A 214 -8.81 -6.66 10.17
C LYS A 214 -10.14 -7.37 10.48
N PRO A 215 -10.49 -7.64 11.76
CA PRO A 215 -11.75 -8.30 12.12
C PRO A 215 -13.03 -7.60 11.67
N HIS A 216 -12.97 -6.27 11.49
CA HIS A 216 -14.11 -5.46 11.04
C HIS A 216 -14.21 -5.37 9.51
N HIS A 217 -13.23 -5.88 8.76
CA HIS A 217 -13.35 -5.95 7.31
C HIS A 217 -14.45 -6.93 6.92
N ALA A 218 -15.13 -6.63 5.82
CA ALA A 218 -16.00 -7.61 5.19
C ALA A 218 -15.18 -8.88 4.88
N PRO A 219 -15.75 -10.09 5.11
CA PRO A 219 -15.10 -11.32 4.72
C PRO A 219 -14.85 -11.31 3.21
N ALA A 220 -13.80 -12.01 2.77
CA ALA A 220 -13.55 -12.18 1.35
C ALA A 220 -14.77 -12.80 0.67
N LEU A 221 -15.14 -12.29 -0.51
CA LEU A 221 -16.15 -12.93 -1.35
C LEU A 221 -15.51 -14.20 -1.92
N VAL A 222 -15.90 -15.35 -1.37
CA VAL A 222 -15.48 -16.66 -1.85
C VAL A 222 -16.60 -17.21 -2.72
N GLU A 223 -16.28 -17.54 -3.97
CA GLU A 223 -17.22 -18.22 -4.84
C GLU A 223 -17.60 -19.58 -4.25
N ASP A 224 -18.89 -19.89 -4.26
CA ASP A 224 -19.36 -21.21 -3.87
C ASP A 224 -19.04 -22.19 -5.01
N PRO A 225 -18.21 -23.23 -4.78
CA PRO A 225 -17.79 -24.15 -5.83
C PRO A 225 -18.97 -24.86 -6.51
N GLU A 226 -20.06 -25.14 -5.79
CA GLU A 226 -21.25 -25.76 -6.37
C GLU A 226 -21.99 -24.78 -7.27
N ILE A 227 -22.03 -23.50 -6.90
CA ILE A 227 -22.66 -22.46 -7.73
C ILE A 227 -21.81 -22.16 -8.96
N SER A 228 -20.48 -22.03 -8.83
CA SER A 228 -19.59 -21.85 -9.98
C SER A 228 -19.72 -23.02 -10.96
N ALA A 229 -19.70 -24.27 -10.46
CA ALA A 229 -19.91 -25.44 -11.30
C ALA A 229 -21.28 -25.46 -12.01
N ARG A 230 -22.34 -24.97 -11.36
CA ARG A 230 -23.66 -24.82 -11.99
C ARG A 230 -23.66 -23.77 -13.09
N VAL A 231 -22.96 -22.64 -12.90
CA VAL A 231 -22.82 -21.60 -13.94
C VAL A 231 -22.01 -22.14 -15.12
N ASP A 232 -20.90 -22.83 -14.86
CA ASP A 232 -20.07 -23.46 -15.88
C ASP A 232 -20.88 -24.46 -16.73
N ALA A 233 -21.75 -25.25 -16.10
CA ALA A 233 -22.64 -26.17 -16.81
C ALA A 233 -23.64 -25.46 -17.73
N LEU A 234 -24.06 -24.23 -17.40
CA LEU A 234 -24.93 -23.42 -18.27
C LEU A 234 -24.17 -22.83 -19.46
N ALA A 235 -22.87 -22.56 -19.31
CA ALA A 235 -21.98 -22.06 -20.36
C ALA A 235 -21.43 -23.17 -21.29
N ALA A 236 -21.51 -24.43 -20.85
CA ALA A 236 -21.11 -25.59 -21.65
C ALA A 236 -21.84 -25.66 -23.01
N SER A 237 -21.22 -26.35 -23.98
CA SER A 237 -21.78 -26.52 -25.33
C SER A 237 -23.22 -27.05 -25.31
N GLY A 238 -24.13 -26.28 -25.90
CA GLY A 238 -25.58 -26.57 -25.92
C GLY A 238 -26.36 -26.06 -24.71
N GLY A 239 -25.67 -25.45 -23.73
CA GLY A 239 -26.27 -24.77 -22.59
C GLY A 239 -26.83 -23.38 -22.94
N PRO A 240 -27.71 -22.83 -22.10
CA PRO A 240 -28.40 -21.56 -22.37
C PRO A 240 -27.47 -20.33 -22.37
N LEU A 241 -26.26 -20.45 -21.80
CA LEU A 241 -25.25 -19.39 -21.79
C LEU A 241 -24.08 -19.67 -22.74
N HIS A 242 -24.19 -20.71 -23.58
CA HIS A 242 -23.11 -21.11 -24.48
C HIS A 242 -22.74 -19.99 -25.46
N GLY A 243 -21.46 -19.61 -25.48
CA GLY A 243 -20.93 -18.54 -26.33
C GLY A 243 -21.17 -17.13 -25.83
N ILE A 244 -21.77 -16.99 -24.64
CA ILE A 244 -21.91 -15.71 -23.91
C ILE A 244 -20.87 -15.63 -22.78
N LEU A 245 -20.71 -16.74 -22.04
CA LEU A 245 -19.67 -16.97 -21.05
C LEU A 245 -18.71 -18.05 -21.55
#